data_AF-A0A9N9XYU3-F1
#
_entry.id   AF-A0A9N9XYU3-F1
#
_cell.length_a   1.000
_cell.length_b   1.000
_cell.length_c   1.000
_cell.angle_alpha   90.00
_cell.angle_beta   90.00
_cell.angle_gamma   90.00
#
_symmetry.space_group_name_H-M   'P 1'
#
loop_
_entity.id
_entity.type
_entity.pdbx_description
1 polymer ?
#
loop_
_entity_poly.entity_id
_entity_poly.type
_entity_poly.pdbx_seq_one_letter_code
_entity_poly.pdbx_strand_id
1 'polypeptide(L)'
;MTGPPVKRVAVIGAGPSGAIAIDALAQEKAFDLIRVFERREAAGGCWIGDSDPPPAISDFKDLADRTADSPLAIPEKLPAFTPKSEQPRFTESSVYPYLETNVGDLPMQFSQEAIAAERSDRSIAAHGPDTPFRHWRVMRRYIEGLVSRRGYSDFVSYSTTVENVEKVGAEWKVTLRKDGEESDYWWVEWFDAVVVASGHYSVPYIPTIEGIGEFEKLRPGSVIHSKHFRGRDLYKGKRVVVVGASVSAADIAFDLARVAQGPGFVHAITIGHAANAYFGDGAFHHPNIQNHPSIKSVSSIGRTVHLENGETIPNVDHIIFGTGYSWTLPFLPSVPVRNNRVPDLYQHIVWQHDPTLLFVGAVGAGLTFKIFEWQAVYAARLLAGRAQLPPLDVMRKWESDRIKARGDGGKFLLVFPNFEEYFETIRALAGEPKNGVGRKLPKFRREWFRAFMDGHELRKDMWRRLNAEAREIVEAIADVFFYAGCATPAAVIVHSLQTTRRTQDWLIYVAVIAIFGGYGSNGIIGRFSKIEERIQESRPRALLQLLLLVGVFFNCVFVLNGTARISGWLPAPENEDILKTTLISLFGVVGTTIAAVLGTNALAFRIYKRSMRTAPAKNE
;
A
#
# COMPACT_ATOMS: atom_id res chain seq x y z
N MET A 1 -1.62 -42.26 -9.27
CA MET A 1 -2.18 -42.51 -7.92
C MET A 1 -2.79 -43.90 -7.92
N THR A 2 -2.46 -44.75 -6.95
CA THR A 2 -2.91 -46.15 -6.87
C THR A 2 -4.06 -46.32 -5.85
N GLY A 3 -4.96 -45.34 -5.79
CA GLY A 3 -6.11 -45.33 -4.88
C GLY A 3 -7.45 -45.33 -5.62
N PRO A 4 -8.58 -45.36 -4.89
CA PRO A 4 -9.90 -45.21 -5.48
C PRO A 4 -10.00 -43.88 -6.27
N PRO A 5 -10.87 -43.83 -7.29
CA PRO A 5 -11.03 -42.61 -8.08
C PRO A 5 -11.55 -41.46 -7.21
N VAL A 6 -10.94 -40.27 -7.35
CA VAL A 6 -11.37 -39.06 -6.65
C VAL A 6 -12.64 -38.52 -7.31
N LYS A 7 -13.72 -38.37 -6.53
CA LYS A 7 -15.03 -37.89 -6.99
C LYS A 7 -15.54 -36.67 -6.26
N ARG A 8 -15.17 -36.49 -4.99
CA ARG A 8 -15.55 -35.36 -4.14
C ARG A 8 -14.31 -34.58 -3.75
N VAL A 9 -14.25 -33.31 -4.13
CA VAL A 9 -13.10 -32.43 -3.89
C VAL A 9 -13.52 -31.22 -3.07
N ALA A 10 -12.79 -30.96 -1.98
CA ALA A 10 -12.89 -29.71 -1.23
C ALA A 10 -11.81 -28.74 -1.69
N VAL A 11 -12.16 -27.47 -1.89
CA VAL A 11 -11.23 -26.37 -2.14
C VAL A 11 -11.33 -25.38 -0.97
N ILE A 12 -10.20 -25.03 -0.36
CA ILE A 12 -10.15 -24.14 0.80
C ILE A 12 -9.68 -22.76 0.33
N GLY A 13 -10.60 -21.79 0.30
CA GLY A 13 -10.37 -20.42 -0.17
C GLY A 13 -10.90 -20.16 -1.59
N ALA A 14 -11.49 -18.98 -1.79
CA ALA A 14 -11.99 -18.47 -3.07
C ALA A 14 -11.27 -17.17 -3.50
N GLY A 15 -9.99 -17.03 -3.13
CA GLY A 15 -9.08 -16.05 -3.70
C GLY A 15 -8.63 -16.42 -5.12
N PRO A 16 -7.62 -15.72 -5.70
CA PRO A 16 -7.14 -16.01 -7.06
C PRO A 16 -6.76 -17.48 -7.29
N SER A 17 -6.07 -18.11 -6.34
CA SER A 17 -5.72 -19.54 -6.37
C SER A 17 -6.96 -20.44 -6.39
N GLY A 18 -7.94 -20.15 -5.52
CA GLY A 18 -9.17 -20.93 -5.40
C GLY A 18 -10.05 -20.78 -6.64
N ALA A 19 -10.21 -19.55 -7.13
CA ALA A 19 -11.00 -19.23 -8.31
C ALA A 19 -10.53 -20.00 -9.55
N ILE A 20 -9.20 -20.08 -9.77
CA ILE A 20 -8.65 -20.85 -10.91
C ILE A 20 -8.63 -22.36 -10.64
N ALA A 21 -8.53 -22.79 -9.38
CA ALA A 21 -8.69 -24.20 -9.01
C ALA A 21 -10.12 -24.71 -9.29
N ILE A 22 -11.14 -23.92 -8.96
CA ILE A 22 -12.55 -24.21 -9.28
C ILE A 22 -12.71 -24.43 -10.78
N ASP A 23 -12.22 -23.48 -11.59
CA ASP A 23 -12.33 -23.55 -13.04
C ASP A 23 -11.60 -24.78 -13.61
N ALA A 24 -10.39 -25.07 -13.13
CA ALA A 24 -9.62 -26.21 -13.57
C ALA A 24 -10.35 -27.53 -13.22
N LEU A 25 -10.81 -27.70 -11.98
CA LEU A 25 -11.53 -28.89 -11.52
C LEU A 25 -12.83 -29.11 -12.30
N ALA A 26 -13.66 -28.08 -12.44
CA ALA A 26 -14.94 -28.19 -13.14
C ALA A 26 -14.76 -28.55 -14.62
N GLN A 27 -13.72 -28.03 -15.28
CA GLN A 27 -13.43 -28.35 -16.68
C GLN A 27 -12.98 -29.80 -16.90
N GLU A 28 -12.51 -30.51 -15.86
CA GLU A 28 -12.15 -31.93 -15.96
C GLU A 28 -13.37 -32.84 -16.14
N LYS A 29 -14.58 -32.39 -15.77
CA LYS A 29 -15.84 -33.17 -15.85
C LYS A 29 -15.72 -34.60 -15.26
N ALA A 30 -14.90 -34.74 -14.22
CA ALA A 30 -14.54 -36.03 -13.62
C ALA A 30 -15.09 -36.22 -12.19
N PHE A 31 -15.51 -35.11 -11.56
CA PHE A 31 -15.90 -35.03 -10.16
C PHE A 31 -17.42 -34.93 -10.04
N ASP A 32 -17.98 -35.67 -9.09
CA ASP A 32 -19.41 -35.68 -8.79
C ASP A 32 -19.76 -34.50 -7.85
N LEU A 33 -18.80 -34.06 -7.04
CA LEU A 33 -18.94 -32.94 -6.11
C LEU A 33 -17.67 -32.08 -6.06
N ILE A 34 -17.84 -30.78 -6.23
CA ILE A 34 -16.83 -29.77 -5.91
C ILE A 34 -17.46 -28.85 -4.85
N ARG A 35 -16.82 -28.72 -3.69
CA ARG A 35 -17.21 -27.74 -2.66
C ARG A 35 -16.04 -26.82 -2.36
N VAL A 36 -16.36 -25.54 -2.20
CA VAL A 36 -15.39 -24.50 -1.91
C VAL A 36 -15.81 -23.81 -0.62
N PHE A 37 -14.87 -23.62 0.30
CA PHE A 37 -15.12 -22.95 1.57
C PHE A 37 -14.33 -21.65 1.62
N GLU A 38 -15.03 -20.52 1.67
CA GLU A 38 -14.45 -19.19 1.78
C GLU A 38 -14.93 -18.56 3.08
N ARG A 39 -13.98 -18.18 3.93
CA ARG A 39 -14.28 -17.56 5.23
C ARG A 39 -14.78 -16.13 5.10
N ARG A 40 -14.48 -15.47 3.99
CA ARG A 40 -15.01 -14.16 3.66
C ARG A 40 -16.40 -14.23 3.04
N GLU A 41 -17.05 -13.09 3.04
CA GLU A 41 -18.39 -12.84 2.53
C GLU A 41 -18.51 -12.95 0.99
N ALA A 42 -17.37 -12.97 0.28
CA ALA A 42 -17.31 -13.01 -1.18
C ALA A 42 -16.02 -13.66 -1.69
N ALA A 43 -15.95 -13.91 -2.99
CA ALA A 43 -14.72 -14.35 -3.66
C ALA A 43 -13.78 -13.15 -3.90
N GLY A 44 -12.48 -13.41 -3.91
CA GLY A 44 -11.46 -12.36 -4.12
C GLY A 44 -10.24 -12.49 -3.24
N GLY A 45 -10.35 -13.18 -2.10
CA GLY A 45 -9.26 -13.32 -1.13
C GLY A 45 -8.78 -11.95 -0.63
N CYS A 46 -7.49 -11.65 -0.75
CA CYS A 46 -6.94 -10.35 -0.35
C CYS A 46 -7.42 -9.17 -1.21
N TRP A 47 -8.17 -9.38 -2.30
CA TRP A 47 -8.69 -8.30 -3.15
C TRP A 47 -10.06 -7.77 -2.73
N ILE A 48 -10.61 -8.29 -1.63
CA ILE A 48 -11.79 -7.73 -0.99
C ILE A 48 -11.30 -6.57 -0.12
N GLY A 49 -11.81 -5.35 -0.34
CA GLY A 49 -11.39 -4.19 0.44
C GLY A 49 -12.25 -4.03 1.68
N ASP A 50 -11.64 -3.81 2.84
CA ASP A 50 -12.36 -3.53 4.08
C ASP A 50 -12.60 -2.02 4.24
N SER A 51 -13.78 -1.66 4.75
CA SER A 51 -14.11 -0.29 5.16
C SER A 51 -13.79 -0.02 6.62
N ASP A 52 -13.82 -1.06 7.46
CA ASP A 52 -13.73 -0.89 8.91
C ASP A 52 -12.27 -0.68 9.35
N PRO A 53 -12.06 0.05 10.45
CA PRO A 53 -10.75 0.15 11.07
C PRO A 53 -10.23 -1.24 11.44
N PRO A 54 -8.95 -1.55 11.16
CA PRO A 54 -8.37 -2.81 11.59
C PRO A 54 -8.32 -2.89 13.11
N PRO A 55 -8.41 -4.10 13.70
CA PRO A 55 -8.25 -4.27 15.13
C PRO A 55 -6.83 -3.83 15.56
N ALA A 56 -6.72 -3.35 16.81
CA ALA A 56 -5.43 -3.09 17.42
C ALA A 56 -4.63 -4.40 17.52
N ILE A 57 -3.32 -4.32 17.38
CA ILE A 57 -2.46 -5.51 17.46
C ILE A 57 -2.30 -5.91 18.92
N SER A 58 -2.63 -7.16 19.23
CA SER A 58 -2.30 -7.83 20.47
C SER A 58 -1.25 -8.92 20.23
N ASP A 59 -0.82 -9.58 21.31
CA ASP A 59 -0.08 -10.85 21.25
C ASP A 59 1.22 -10.80 20.42
N PHE A 60 1.98 -9.70 20.58
CA PHE A 60 3.27 -9.48 19.91
C PHE A 60 4.24 -10.66 20.00
N LYS A 61 4.24 -11.36 21.13
CA LYS A 61 5.08 -12.55 21.33
C LYS A 61 4.69 -13.66 20.35
N ASP A 62 3.40 -13.95 20.22
CA ASP A 62 2.92 -15.02 19.34
C ASP A 62 3.05 -14.64 17.85
N LEU A 63 2.95 -13.35 17.53
CA LEU A 63 3.25 -12.85 16.17
C LEU A 63 4.73 -13.00 15.82
N ALA A 64 5.64 -12.77 16.78
CA ALA A 64 7.07 -12.96 16.61
C ALA A 64 7.45 -14.44 16.48
N ASP A 65 6.85 -15.29 17.32
CA ASP A 65 7.08 -16.73 17.34
C ASP A 65 6.34 -17.48 16.22
N ARG A 66 5.46 -16.77 15.48
CA ARG A 66 4.62 -17.30 14.40
C ARG A 66 3.60 -18.33 14.87
N THR A 67 3.07 -18.14 16.07
CA THR A 67 2.08 -19.01 16.74
C THR A 67 0.72 -18.34 16.96
N ALA A 68 0.54 -17.10 16.49
CA ALA A 68 -0.66 -16.29 16.75
C ALA A 68 -1.99 -16.84 16.16
N ASP A 69 -1.93 -17.75 15.20
CA ASP A 69 -3.12 -18.34 14.56
C ASP A 69 -3.28 -19.79 15.01
N SER A 70 -3.74 -19.94 16.26
CA SER A 70 -3.96 -21.25 16.88
C SER A 70 -5.31 -21.86 16.46
N PRO A 71 -5.45 -23.20 16.41
CA PRO A 71 -6.73 -23.85 16.14
C PRO A 71 -7.81 -23.50 17.16
N LEU A 72 -9.06 -23.42 16.71
CA LEU A 72 -10.20 -23.30 17.62
C LEU A 72 -10.51 -24.65 18.29
N ALA A 73 -11.07 -24.58 19.50
CA ALA A 73 -11.65 -25.76 20.15
C ALA A 73 -12.89 -26.23 19.37
N ILE A 74 -12.85 -27.47 18.88
CA ILE A 74 -13.94 -28.08 18.13
C ILE A 74 -14.95 -28.70 19.12
N PRO A 75 -16.27 -28.48 18.94
CA PRO A 75 -17.29 -29.15 19.75
C PRO A 75 -17.18 -30.67 19.70
N GLU A 76 -17.38 -31.34 20.83
CA GLU A 76 -17.29 -32.82 20.91
C GLU A 76 -18.30 -33.56 20.02
N LYS A 77 -19.46 -32.94 19.76
CA LYS A 77 -20.52 -33.46 18.90
C LYS A 77 -20.81 -32.48 17.79
N LEU A 78 -20.93 -32.98 16.56
CA LEU A 78 -21.25 -32.20 15.37
C LEU A 78 -22.44 -32.84 14.62
N PRO A 79 -23.36 -32.04 14.05
CA PRO A 79 -23.36 -30.58 14.03
C PRO A 79 -23.69 -29.95 15.38
N ALA A 80 -23.26 -28.70 15.60
CA ALA A 80 -23.49 -27.98 16.85
C ALA A 80 -23.59 -26.47 16.64
N PHE A 81 -24.24 -25.80 17.59
CA PHE A 81 -24.14 -24.36 17.79
C PHE A 81 -23.27 -24.09 19.01
N THR A 82 -22.34 -23.14 18.89
CA THR A 82 -21.57 -22.61 20.03
C THR A 82 -21.78 -21.11 20.12
N PRO A 83 -21.47 -20.48 21.27
CA PRO A 83 -21.27 -19.03 21.29
C PRO A 83 -20.26 -18.62 20.20
N LYS A 84 -20.44 -17.41 19.67
CA LYS A 84 -19.52 -16.84 18.68
C LYS A 84 -18.09 -16.80 19.24
N SER A 85 -17.14 -17.24 18.42
CA SER A 85 -15.72 -17.14 18.75
C SER A 85 -15.22 -15.70 18.64
N GLU A 86 -14.64 -15.18 19.72
CA GLU A 86 -13.93 -13.88 19.75
C GLU A 86 -12.44 -14.00 19.36
N GLN A 87 -11.94 -15.21 19.11
CA GLN A 87 -10.53 -15.41 18.71
C GLN A 87 -10.24 -14.70 17.38
N PRO A 88 -9.17 -13.88 17.28
CA PRO A 88 -8.76 -13.25 16.03
C PRO A 88 -8.50 -14.28 14.92
N ARG A 89 -9.05 -14.03 13.73
CA ARG A 89 -8.92 -14.93 12.56
C ARG A 89 -8.11 -14.33 11.40
N PHE A 90 -7.62 -13.11 11.57
CA PHE A 90 -6.79 -12.38 10.60
C PHE A 90 -7.42 -12.30 9.19
N THR A 91 -8.75 -12.19 9.12
CA THR A 91 -9.53 -12.19 7.86
C THR A 91 -9.52 -10.85 7.13
N GLU A 92 -9.02 -9.81 7.78
CA GLU A 92 -8.92 -8.47 7.23
C GLU A 92 -8.02 -8.48 5.99
N SER A 93 -8.38 -7.69 5.02
CA SER A 93 -7.61 -7.45 3.83
C SER A 93 -6.43 -6.53 4.10
N SER A 94 -5.38 -6.71 3.29
CA SER A 94 -4.24 -5.79 3.21
C SER A 94 -4.44 -4.67 2.18
N VAL A 95 -5.57 -4.64 1.48
CA VAL A 95 -5.89 -3.61 0.50
C VAL A 95 -6.18 -2.28 1.18
N TYR A 96 -5.62 -1.21 0.62
CA TYR A 96 -5.92 0.17 0.96
C TYR A 96 -6.59 0.90 -0.22
N PRO A 97 -7.31 2.01 0.01
CA PRO A 97 -8.29 2.56 -0.94
C PRO A 97 -7.78 2.82 -2.35
N TYR A 98 -6.51 3.22 -2.49
CA TYR A 98 -5.86 3.57 -3.76
C TYR A 98 -4.76 2.59 -4.17
N LEU A 99 -4.81 1.34 -3.69
CA LEU A 99 -3.85 0.30 -4.07
C LEU A 99 -3.93 0.02 -5.58
N GLU A 100 -2.77 0.07 -6.22
CA GLU A 100 -2.55 -0.33 -7.61
C GLU A 100 -1.73 -1.62 -7.61
N THR A 101 -1.91 -2.47 -8.62
CA THR A 101 -1.04 -3.63 -8.81
C THR A 101 0.41 -3.15 -8.98
N ASN A 102 1.36 -3.93 -8.46
CA ASN A 102 2.78 -3.73 -8.70
C ASN A 102 3.33 -4.65 -9.81
N VAL A 103 2.46 -5.47 -10.40
CA VAL A 103 2.71 -6.33 -11.56
C VAL A 103 1.75 -5.88 -12.66
N GLY A 104 2.24 -5.81 -13.89
CA GLY A 104 1.42 -5.45 -15.05
C GLY A 104 0.31 -6.47 -15.35
N ASP A 105 -0.74 -6.02 -16.02
CA ASP A 105 -1.87 -6.83 -16.47
C ASP A 105 -1.48 -8.09 -17.25
N LEU A 106 -0.63 -7.99 -18.29
CA LEU A 106 -0.22 -9.13 -19.11
C LEU A 106 0.47 -10.26 -18.31
N PRO A 107 1.47 -9.98 -17.46
CA PRO A 107 2.08 -11.00 -16.60
C PRO A 107 1.16 -11.48 -15.47
N MET A 108 0.17 -10.69 -15.05
CA MET A 108 -0.74 -11.03 -13.94
C MET A 108 -2.02 -11.77 -14.38
N GLN A 109 -2.52 -11.61 -15.60
CA GLN A 109 -3.76 -12.27 -16.02
C GLN A 109 -3.58 -13.80 -16.19
N PHE A 110 -4.65 -14.56 -15.98
CA PHE A 110 -4.75 -15.96 -16.44
C PHE A 110 -4.68 -16.05 -17.97
N SER A 111 -4.37 -17.24 -18.49
CA SER A 111 -4.05 -17.42 -19.89
C SER A 111 -5.24 -17.30 -20.85
N GLN A 112 -6.47 -17.51 -20.36
CA GLN A 112 -7.70 -17.46 -21.16
C GLN A 112 -8.61 -16.27 -20.80
N GLU A 113 -8.25 -15.50 -19.76
CA GLU A 113 -9.06 -14.40 -19.24
C GLU A 113 -8.20 -13.13 -19.15
N ALA A 114 -8.50 -12.12 -19.96
CA ALA A 114 -7.80 -10.84 -19.90
C ALA A 114 -8.29 -9.99 -18.71
N ILE A 115 -7.38 -9.28 -18.06
CA ILE A 115 -7.74 -8.24 -17.08
C ILE A 115 -8.26 -7.02 -17.85
N ALA A 116 -9.31 -6.37 -17.34
CA ALA A 116 -9.89 -5.19 -17.98
C ALA A 116 -8.86 -4.05 -18.13
N ALA A 117 -8.95 -3.29 -19.22
CA ALA A 117 -8.03 -2.19 -19.54
C ALA A 117 -8.28 -0.89 -18.73
N GLU A 118 -9.18 -0.93 -17.74
CA GLU A 118 -9.50 0.21 -16.87
C GLU A 118 -8.28 0.65 -16.06
N ARG A 119 -7.90 1.92 -16.22
CA ARG A 119 -6.76 2.55 -15.53
C ARG A 119 -7.26 3.68 -14.65
N SER A 120 -6.68 3.83 -13.47
CA SER A 120 -6.98 4.97 -12.60
C SER A 120 -6.20 6.21 -13.04
N ASP A 121 -6.76 7.40 -12.79
CA ASP A 121 -6.06 8.68 -12.99
C ASP A 121 -4.72 8.72 -12.26
N ARG A 122 -4.66 8.07 -11.09
CA ARG A 122 -3.43 7.98 -10.28
C ARG A 122 -2.35 7.17 -11.01
N SER A 123 -2.70 6.02 -11.56
CA SER A 123 -1.77 5.17 -12.31
C SER A 123 -1.31 5.87 -13.59
N ILE A 124 -2.23 6.55 -14.28
CA ILE A 124 -1.93 7.36 -15.48
C ILE A 124 -0.96 8.50 -15.14
N ALA A 125 -1.21 9.25 -14.06
CA ALA A 125 -0.32 10.32 -13.63
C ALA A 125 1.07 9.81 -13.21
N ALA A 126 1.15 8.59 -12.67
CA ALA A 126 2.39 8.00 -12.20
C ALA A 126 3.26 7.43 -13.34
N HIS A 127 2.64 6.75 -14.31
CA HIS A 127 3.34 5.92 -15.30
C HIS A 127 2.98 6.22 -16.77
N GLY A 128 2.07 7.17 -17.03
CA GLY A 128 1.58 7.50 -18.36
C GLY A 128 0.28 6.78 -18.75
N PRO A 129 -0.35 7.18 -19.88
CA PRO A 129 -1.66 6.69 -20.32
C PRO A 129 -1.70 5.18 -20.59
N ASP A 130 -0.56 4.59 -20.97
CA ASP A 130 -0.44 3.16 -21.29
C ASP A 130 -0.06 2.30 -20.08
N THR A 131 -0.14 2.84 -18.86
CA THR A 131 0.21 2.14 -17.63
C THR A 131 -0.35 0.70 -17.57
N PRO A 132 0.48 -0.31 -17.24
CA PRO A 132 0.03 -1.70 -17.16
C PRO A 132 -0.59 -2.05 -15.80
N PHE A 133 -0.55 -1.13 -14.83
CA PHE A 133 -1.04 -1.36 -13.48
C PHE A 133 -2.53 -1.11 -13.37
N ARG A 134 -3.19 -1.83 -12.44
CA ARG A 134 -4.64 -1.78 -12.26
C ARG A 134 -5.01 -1.50 -10.83
N HIS A 135 -6.08 -0.74 -10.67
CA HIS A 135 -6.65 -0.50 -9.36
C HIS A 135 -7.18 -1.81 -8.77
N TRP A 136 -7.03 -2.01 -7.46
CA TRP A 136 -7.41 -3.27 -6.80
C TRP A 136 -8.87 -3.70 -7.07
N ARG A 137 -9.79 -2.76 -7.30
CA ARG A 137 -11.19 -3.06 -7.66
C ARG A 137 -11.32 -3.76 -9.01
N VAL A 138 -10.43 -3.48 -9.97
CA VAL A 138 -10.39 -4.20 -11.25
C VAL A 138 -10.02 -5.66 -11.00
N MET A 139 -9.05 -5.90 -10.12
CA MET A 139 -8.63 -7.26 -9.74
C MET A 139 -9.71 -8.01 -8.97
N ARG A 140 -10.42 -7.34 -8.06
CA ARG A 140 -11.59 -7.90 -7.37
C ARG A 140 -12.63 -8.41 -8.38
N ARG A 141 -13.07 -7.56 -9.30
CA ARG A 141 -14.05 -7.93 -10.34
C ARG A 141 -13.54 -9.05 -11.24
N TYR A 142 -12.25 -9.06 -11.55
CA TYR A 142 -11.63 -10.12 -12.36
C TYR A 142 -11.74 -11.50 -11.68
N ILE A 143 -11.51 -11.58 -10.37
CA ILE A 143 -11.59 -12.82 -9.60
C ILE A 143 -13.05 -13.23 -9.39
N GLU A 144 -13.92 -12.29 -8.99
CA GLU A 144 -15.36 -12.53 -8.85
C GLU A 144 -15.98 -13.00 -10.18
N GLY A 145 -15.57 -12.43 -11.32
CA GLY A 145 -15.99 -12.84 -12.65
C GLY A 145 -15.59 -14.28 -13.01
N LEU A 146 -14.48 -14.78 -12.46
CA LEU A 146 -14.07 -16.17 -12.65
C LEU A 146 -14.94 -17.14 -11.83
N VAL A 147 -15.35 -16.75 -10.62
CA VAL A 147 -16.18 -17.59 -9.72
C VAL A 147 -17.67 -17.51 -10.05
N SER A 148 -18.15 -16.42 -10.64
CA SER A 148 -19.58 -16.25 -10.99
C SER A 148 -19.98 -16.84 -12.34
N ARG A 149 -19.02 -17.35 -13.13
CA ARG A 149 -19.30 -17.94 -14.45
C ARG A 149 -19.70 -19.40 -14.35
N ARG A 150 -20.41 -19.90 -15.37
CA ARG A 150 -20.64 -21.34 -15.61
C ARG A 150 -21.23 -22.11 -14.40
N GLY A 151 -21.98 -21.42 -13.53
CA GLY A 151 -22.58 -22.00 -12.32
C GLY A 151 -21.60 -22.27 -11.16
N TYR A 152 -20.36 -21.79 -11.24
CA TYR A 152 -19.34 -22.08 -10.23
C TYR A 152 -19.66 -21.49 -8.84
N SER A 153 -20.51 -20.46 -8.77
CA SER A 153 -21.03 -19.92 -7.51
C SER A 153 -21.74 -20.98 -6.66
N ASP A 154 -22.36 -21.98 -7.29
CA ASP A 154 -23.09 -23.05 -6.60
C ASP A 154 -22.14 -23.99 -5.82
N PHE A 155 -20.84 -23.97 -6.13
CA PHE A 155 -19.85 -24.75 -5.38
C PHE A 155 -19.44 -24.08 -4.06
N VAL A 156 -19.69 -22.79 -3.91
CA VAL A 156 -19.05 -21.97 -2.86
C VAL A 156 -19.96 -21.78 -1.65
N SER A 157 -19.40 -22.07 -0.48
CA SER A 157 -19.94 -21.69 0.82
C SER A 157 -19.15 -20.50 1.36
N TYR A 158 -19.72 -19.30 1.25
CA TYR A 158 -19.18 -18.07 1.83
C TYR A 158 -19.40 -18.00 3.33
N SER A 159 -18.68 -17.10 4.01
CA SER A 159 -18.68 -16.95 5.48
C SER A 159 -18.49 -18.30 6.18
N THR A 160 -17.66 -19.18 5.59
CA THR A 160 -17.45 -20.54 6.08
C THR A 160 -15.96 -20.79 6.23
N THR A 161 -15.53 -20.94 7.48
CA THR A 161 -14.14 -21.27 7.83
C THR A 161 -13.97 -22.78 7.88
N VAL A 162 -12.84 -23.26 7.36
CA VAL A 162 -12.38 -24.63 7.60
C VAL A 162 -11.54 -24.63 8.87
N GLU A 163 -11.94 -25.43 9.86
CA GLU A 163 -11.34 -25.41 11.20
C GLU A 163 -10.45 -26.63 11.46
N ASN A 164 -10.72 -27.75 10.78
CA ASN A 164 -9.84 -28.93 10.81
C ASN A 164 -10.03 -29.79 9.57
N VAL A 165 -8.94 -30.36 9.09
CA VAL A 165 -8.87 -31.29 7.96
C VAL A 165 -7.98 -32.44 8.40
N GLU A 166 -8.57 -33.62 8.50
CA GLU A 166 -7.87 -34.83 8.93
C GLU A 166 -8.16 -35.98 7.97
N LYS A 167 -7.15 -36.82 7.73
CA LYS A 167 -7.32 -38.04 6.95
C LYS A 167 -7.86 -39.15 7.85
N VAL A 168 -9.02 -39.71 7.53
CA VAL A 168 -9.63 -40.83 8.26
C VAL A 168 -9.92 -41.95 7.26
N GLY A 169 -9.16 -43.03 7.35
CA GLY A 169 -9.19 -44.10 6.36
C GLY A 169 -8.79 -43.59 4.97
N ALA A 170 -9.68 -43.73 3.98
CA ALA A 170 -9.43 -43.29 2.61
C ALA A 170 -9.89 -41.84 2.33
N GLU A 171 -10.65 -41.23 3.24
CA GLU A 171 -11.31 -39.93 3.04
C GLU A 171 -10.70 -38.83 3.90
N TRP A 172 -10.95 -37.59 3.52
CA TRP A 172 -10.66 -36.39 4.29
C TRP A 172 -11.93 -35.93 4.99
N LYS A 173 -11.87 -35.85 6.31
CA LYS A 173 -12.91 -35.25 7.15
C LYS A 173 -12.61 -33.77 7.30
N VAL A 174 -13.52 -32.92 6.81
CA VAL A 174 -13.39 -31.46 6.84
C VAL A 174 -14.40 -30.91 7.84
N THR A 175 -13.90 -30.36 8.95
CA THR A 175 -14.69 -29.69 9.98
C THR A 175 -14.84 -28.22 9.62
N LEU A 176 -16.09 -27.75 9.60
CA LEU A 176 -16.49 -26.47 9.07
C LEU A 176 -17.19 -25.67 10.15
N ARG A 177 -16.97 -24.35 10.12
CA ARG A 177 -17.64 -23.38 10.98
C ARG A 177 -18.15 -22.23 10.14
N LYS A 178 -19.43 -21.90 10.29
CA LYS A 178 -20.04 -20.70 9.75
C LYS A 178 -20.21 -19.72 10.89
N ASP A 179 -19.61 -18.55 10.77
CA ASP A 179 -19.76 -17.50 11.75
C ASP A 179 -21.18 -16.93 11.71
N GLY A 180 -21.74 -16.68 12.88
CA GLY A 180 -23.05 -16.03 13.04
C GLY A 180 -22.96 -14.71 13.81
N GLU A 181 -24.11 -14.06 13.99
CA GLU A 181 -24.19 -12.85 14.81
C GLU A 181 -24.02 -13.18 16.30
N GLU A 182 -24.75 -14.18 16.80
CA GLU A 182 -24.73 -14.59 18.22
C GLU A 182 -24.05 -15.95 18.45
N SER A 183 -24.17 -16.86 17.49
CA SER A 183 -23.69 -18.24 17.59
C SER A 183 -23.03 -18.71 16.32
N ASP A 184 -21.97 -19.51 16.46
CA ASP A 184 -21.31 -20.18 15.35
C ASP A 184 -21.96 -21.54 15.10
N TYR A 185 -22.18 -21.87 13.83
CA TYR A 185 -22.68 -23.18 13.41
C TYR A 185 -21.54 -24.06 12.90
N TRP A 186 -21.47 -25.29 13.41
CA TRP A 186 -20.40 -26.23 13.11
C TRP A 186 -20.93 -27.51 12.49
N TRP A 187 -20.24 -28.06 11.50
CA TRP A 187 -20.58 -29.34 10.87
C TRP A 187 -19.35 -30.02 10.24
N VAL A 188 -19.55 -31.21 9.67
CA VAL A 188 -18.51 -31.98 8.99
C VAL A 188 -18.98 -32.34 7.59
N GLU A 189 -18.06 -32.27 6.63
CA GLU A 189 -18.22 -32.84 5.28
C GLU A 189 -17.02 -33.76 4.95
N TRP A 190 -17.24 -34.72 4.04
CA TRP A 190 -16.28 -35.78 3.70
C TRP A 190 -15.90 -35.75 2.22
N PHE A 191 -14.61 -35.84 1.93
CA PHE A 191 -14.07 -35.68 0.58
C PHE A 191 -12.98 -36.71 0.26
N ASP A 192 -12.79 -37.00 -1.02
CA ASP A 192 -11.70 -37.88 -1.47
C ASP A 192 -10.37 -37.13 -1.55
N ALA A 193 -10.43 -35.81 -1.83
CA ALA A 193 -9.27 -34.95 -1.97
C ALA A 193 -9.53 -33.52 -1.47
N VAL A 194 -8.45 -32.83 -1.09
CA VAL A 194 -8.46 -31.45 -0.60
C VAL A 194 -7.44 -30.62 -1.38
N VAL A 195 -7.88 -29.46 -1.87
CA VAL A 195 -7.03 -28.45 -2.51
C VAL A 195 -6.96 -27.22 -1.62
N VAL A 196 -5.80 -26.97 -1.03
CA VAL A 196 -5.52 -25.81 -0.18
C VAL A 196 -5.17 -24.60 -1.05
N ALA A 197 -6.05 -23.61 -1.06
CA ALA A 197 -5.93 -22.36 -1.81
C ALA A 197 -6.13 -21.13 -0.91
N SER A 198 -5.84 -21.28 0.39
CA SER A 198 -6.14 -20.31 1.45
C SER A 198 -5.23 -19.07 1.45
N GLY A 199 -4.13 -19.11 0.70
CA GLY A 199 -3.09 -18.09 0.72
C GLY A 199 -2.25 -18.12 2.00
N HIS A 200 -1.25 -17.23 2.07
CA HIS A 200 -0.27 -17.17 3.17
C HIS A 200 0.10 -15.74 3.58
N TYR A 201 -0.77 -14.76 3.25
CA TYR A 201 -0.63 -13.35 3.62
C TYR A 201 -1.75 -12.89 4.55
N SER A 202 -2.14 -13.73 5.52
CA SER A 202 -3.15 -13.41 6.53
C SER A 202 -2.52 -12.94 7.84
N VAL A 203 -1.65 -13.75 8.45
CA VAL A 203 -1.10 -13.50 9.79
C VAL A 203 0.15 -12.61 9.70
N PRO A 204 0.16 -11.41 10.29
CA PRO A 204 1.33 -10.54 10.33
C PRO A 204 2.54 -11.24 10.98
N TYR A 205 3.73 -10.96 10.49
CA TYR A 205 4.96 -11.24 11.23
C TYR A 205 5.50 -9.94 11.83
N ILE A 206 5.63 -9.86 13.14
CA ILE A 206 6.19 -8.71 13.85
C ILE A 206 7.31 -9.23 14.73
N PRO A 207 8.58 -8.82 14.50
CA PRO A 207 9.70 -9.33 15.28
C PRO A 207 9.63 -8.87 16.74
N THR A 208 10.23 -9.65 17.63
CA THR A 208 10.39 -9.28 19.05
C THR A 208 11.20 -7.99 19.16
N ILE A 209 10.58 -6.97 19.74
CA ILE A 209 11.20 -5.68 20.06
C ILE A 209 10.80 -5.32 21.49
N GLU A 210 11.78 -5.05 22.34
CA GLU A 210 11.52 -4.66 23.72
C GLU A 210 10.69 -3.37 23.78
N GLY A 211 9.66 -3.36 24.62
CA GLY A 211 8.77 -2.21 24.85
C GLY A 211 7.72 -1.95 23.76
N ILE A 212 7.71 -2.70 22.64
CA ILE A 212 6.74 -2.49 21.55
C ILE A 212 5.28 -2.68 21.99
N GLY A 213 5.04 -3.69 22.84
CA GLY A 213 3.71 -3.99 23.36
C GLY A 213 3.19 -2.91 24.30
N GLU A 214 4.05 -2.34 25.14
CA GLU A 214 3.68 -1.21 26.00
C GLU A 214 3.41 0.06 25.19
N PHE A 215 4.20 0.30 24.14
CA PHE A 215 4.02 1.43 23.25
C PHE A 215 2.64 1.39 22.57
N GLU A 216 2.22 0.21 22.08
CA GLU A 216 0.89 0.00 21.52
C GLU A 216 -0.20 0.09 22.58
N LYS A 217 -0.03 -0.54 23.75
CA LYS A 217 -1.03 -0.56 24.82
C LYS A 217 -1.40 0.84 25.32
N LEU A 218 -0.43 1.75 25.40
CA LEU A 218 -0.67 3.13 25.84
C LEU A 218 -1.34 4.00 24.77
N ARG A 219 -1.21 3.63 23.49
CA ARG A 219 -1.81 4.33 22.35
C ARG A 219 -2.22 3.32 21.28
N PRO A 220 -3.38 2.66 21.44
CA PRO A 220 -3.84 1.68 20.46
C PRO A 220 -3.90 2.25 19.04
N GLY A 221 -3.38 1.52 18.07
CA GLY A 221 -3.18 1.93 16.68
C GLY A 221 -1.88 2.71 16.42
N SER A 222 -1.01 2.87 17.42
CA SER A 222 0.32 3.46 17.23
C SER A 222 1.30 2.46 16.63
N VAL A 223 1.07 1.16 16.80
CA VAL A 223 1.81 0.09 16.14
C VAL A 223 0.87 -0.63 15.20
N ILE A 224 1.23 -0.68 13.92
CA ILE A 224 0.47 -1.40 12.91
C ILE A 224 1.38 -2.27 12.04
N HIS A 225 0.81 -3.28 11.40
CA HIS A 225 1.44 -4.00 10.30
C HIS A 225 0.94 -3.44 8.97
N SER A 226 1.67 -3.66 7.87
CA SER A 226 1.28 -3.24 6.52
C SER A 226 -0.12 -3.74 6.11
N LYS A 227 -0.56 -4.88 6.66
CA LYS A 227 -1.94 -5.41 6.55
C LYS A 227 -3.00 -4.41 7.03
N HIS A 228 -2.70 -3.61 8.04
CA HIS A 228 -3.61 -2.66 8.68
C HIS A 228 -3.50 -1.24 8.08
N PHE A 229 -2.62 -1.03 7.10
CA PHE A 229 -2.52 0.27 6.44
C PHE A 229 -3.81 0.53 5.63
N ARG A 230 -4.47 1.68 5.86
CA ARG A 230 -5.70 2.10 5.17
C ARG A 230 -5.52 3.42 4.40
N GLY A 231 -4.28 3.84 4.22
CA GLY A 231 -3.92 5.05 3.48
C GLY A 231 -3.20 6.09 4.32
N ARG A 232 -2.66 7.09 3.63
CA ARG A 232 -1.71 8.06 4.17
C ARG A 232 -2.31 9.15 5.04
N ASP A 233 -3.63 9.36 4.97
CA ASP A 233 -4.27 10.55 5.53
C ASP A 233 -4.12 10.65 7.06
N LEU A 234 -4.14 9.52 7.77
CA LEU A 234 -3.91 9.43 9.21
C LEU A 234 -2.52 9.95 9.63
N TYR A 235 -1.55 9.89 8.73
CA TYR A 235 -0.14 10.14 9.03
C TYR A 235 0.33 11.55 8.64
N LYS A 236 -0.59 12.42 8.22
CA LYS A 236 -0.26 13.82 7.89
C LYS A 236 0.32 14.53 9.11
N GLY A 237 1.53 15.07 8.96
CA GLY A 237 2.25 15.76 10.03
C GLY A 237 2.69 14.87 11.19
N LYS A 238 2.67 13.54 11.01
CA LYS A 238 3.07 12.56 12.03
C LYS A 238 4.49 12.05 11.78
N ARG A 239 5.24 11.79 12.84
CA ARG A 239 6.53 11.11 12.75
C ARG A 239 6.29 9.61 12.74
N VAL A 240 6.68 8.96 11.63
CA VAL A 240 6.38 7.54 11.38
C VAL A 240 7.68 6.78 11.18
N VAL A 241 7.80 5.65 11.87
CA VAL A 241 8.85 4.66 11.63
C VAL A 241 8.27 3.53 10.78
N VAL A 242 8.86 3.25 9.62
CA VAL A 242 8.48 2.15 8.73
C VAL A 242 9.55 1.07 8.81
N VAL A 243 9.18 -0.13 9.22
CA VAL A 243 10.11 -1.24 9.46
C VAL A 243 10.10 -2.22 8.28
N GLY A 244 11.23 -2.37 7.59
CA GLY A 244 11.41 -3.33 6.50
C GLY A 244 11.96 -2.71 5.22
N ALA A 245 12.61 -3.53 4.39
CA ALA A 245 13.27 -3.10 3.14
C ALA A 245 12.65 -3.74 1.88
N SER A 246 11.45 -4.33 1.99
CA SER A 246 10.74 -4.96 0.88
C SER A 246 9.56 -4.12 0.38
N VAL A 247 8.78 -4.66 -0.55
CA VAL A 247 7.76 -3.95 -1.34
C VAL A 247 6.78 -3.14 -0.50
N SER A 248 6.16 -3.74 0.53
CA SER A 248 5.18 -3.04 1.36
C SER A 248 5.78 -1.84 2.10
N ALA A 249 6.99 -2.00 2.66
CA ALA A 249 7.67 -0.93 3.37
C ALA A 249 8.12 0.18 2.41
N ALA A 250 8.62 -0.18 1.22
CA ALA A 250 8.98 0.76 0.16
C ALA A 250 7.77 1.60 -0.29
N ASP A 251 6.63 0.93 -0.56
CA ASP A 251 5.41 1.60 -0.99
C ASP A 251 4.86 2.53 0.10
N ILE A 252 4.76 2.05 1.35
CA ILE A 252 4.25 2.84 2.46
C ILE A 252 5.18 4.02 2.76
N ALA A 253 6.49 3.80 2.90
CA ALA A 253 7.44 4.88 3.22
C ALA A 253 7.40 5.98 2.15
N PHE A 254 7.40 5.60 0.87
CA PHE A 254 7.31 6.55 -0.23
C PHE A 254 5.96 7.27 -0.29
N ASP A 255 4.86 6.55 -0.05
CA ASP A 255 3.50 7.12 -0.04
C ASP A 255 3.33 8.16 1.09
N LEU A 256 3.90 7.89 2.26
CA LEU A 256 3.92 8.78 3.42
C LEU A 256 4.86 9.97 3.24
N ALA A 257 6.01 9.79 2.60
CA ALA A 257 6.97 10.86 2.34
C ALA A 257 6.39 12.03 1.53
N ARG A 258 5.31 11.77 0.77
CA ARG A 258 4.56 12.76 -0.02
C ARG A 258 3.54 13.58 0.79
N VAL A 259 3.23 13.19 2.02
CA VAL A 259 2.31 13.92 2.91
C VAL A 259 2.94 14.33 4.24
N ALA A 260 4.15 13.86 4.50
CA ALA A 260 5.03 14.35 5.55
C ALA A 260 5.26 15.87 5.41
N GLN A 261 5.13 16.61 6.51
CA GLN A 261 5.36 18.05 6.54
C GLN A 261 6.79 18.33 7.00
N GLY A 262 7.74 18.32 6.07
CA GLY A 262 9.14 18.64 6.33
C GLY A 262 10.08 17.43 6.26
N PRO A 263 11.39 17.69 6.22
CA PRO A 263 12.41 16.65 6.12
C PRO A 263 12.45 15.79 7.39
N GLY A 264 12.58 14.47 7.25
CA GLY A 264 12.82 13.57 8.37
C GLY A 264 11.60 13.17 9.20
N PHE A 265 10.39 13.21 8.63
CA PHE A 265 9.19 12.71 9.29
C PHE A 265 8.95 11.22 9.07
N VAL A 266 9.49 10.66 7.99
CA VAL A 266 9.47 9.21 7.72
C VAL A 266 10.86 8.65 8.03
N HIS A 267 10.91 7.70 8.95
CA HIS A 267 12.13 6.97 9.31
C HIS A 267 11.99 5.53 8.83
N ALA A 268 12.81 5.11 7.89
CA ALA A 268 12.79 3.76 7.34
C ALA A 268 13.90 2.91 7.96
N ILE A 269 13.55 1.72 8.48
CA ILE A 269 14.52 0.73 8.99
C ILE A 269 14.99 -0.13 7.83
N THR A 270 16.11 0.24 7.22
CA THR A 270 16.62 -0.35 5.96
C THR A 270 18.12 -0.63 5.97
N ILE A 271 18.91 0.04 6.82
CA ILE A 271 20.36 -0.16 6.88
C ILE A 271 20.66 -1.55 7.44
N GLY A 272 21.50 -2.31 6.73
CA GLY A 272 21.80 -3.71 7.07
C GLY A 272 20.78 -4.74 6.55
N HIS A 273 19.74 -4.29 5.83
CA HIS A 273 18.70 -5.16 5.27
C HIS A 273 18.77 -5.17 3.74
N ALA A 274 18.62 -6.35 3.14
CA ALA A 274 18.61 -6.49 1.69
C ALA A 274 17.32 -5.91 1.09
N ALA A 275 17.47 -4.98 0.14
CA ALA A 275 16.35 -4.47 -0.63
C ALA A 275 15.70 -5.56 -1.49
N ASN A 276 14.44 -5.35 -1.87
CA ASN A 276 13.74 -6.29 -2.72
C ASN A 276 14.44 -6.45 -4.08
N ALA A 277 14.64 -7.70 -4.52
CA ALA A 277 15.38 -7.99 -5.75
C ALA A 277 14.76 -7.41 -7.04
N TYR A 278 13.45 -7.19 -7.09
CA TYR A 278 12.79 -6.62 -8.27
C TYR A 278 12.74 -5.10 -8.24
N PHE A 279 12.47 -4.54 -7.07
CA PHE A 279 12.17 -3.11 -6.90
C PHE A 279 13.40 -2.28 -6.48
N GLY A 280 14.43 -2.90 -5.92
CA GLY A 280 15.58 -2.19 -5.34
C GLY A 280 15.18 -1.33 -4.14
N ASP A 281 15.97 -0.30 -3.87
CA ASP A 281 15.85 0.58 -2.69
C ASP A 281 15.44 2.02 -3.03
N GLY A 282 15.24 2.36 -4.32
CA GLY A 282 15.01 3.73 -4.77
C GLY A 282 13.81 4.43 -4.10
N ALA A 283 12.81 3.69 -3.65
CA ALA A 283 11.70 4.22 -2.86
C ALA A 283 12.15 4.91 -1.56
N PHE A 284 13.25 4.46 -0.97
CA PHE A 284 13.78 4.95 0.31
C PHE A 284 14.75 6.13 0.15
N HIS A 285 15.04 6.57 -1.09
CA HIS A 285 15.94 7.70 -1.37
C HIS A 285 15.21 9.04 -1.47
N HIS A 286 13.91 9.07 -1.18
CA HIS A 286 13.15 10.32 -1.13
C HIS A 286 13.71 11.24 -0.03
N PRO A 287 13.89 12.55 -0.25
CA PRO A 287 14.55 13.45 0.72
C PRO A 287 13.83 13.56 2.08
N ASN A 288 12.53 13.28 2.12
CA ASN A 288 11.76 13.23 3.38
C ASN A 288 11.88 11.90 4.15
N ILE A 289 12.62 10.92 3.63
CA ILE A 289 12.86 9.62 4.28
C ILE A 289 14.28 9.61 4.84
N GLN A 290 14.41 9.29 6.12
CA GLN A 290 15.70 9.00 6.75
C GLN A 290 15.84 7.49 6.94
N ASN A 291 16.97 6.94 6.52
CA ASN A 291 17.25 5.51 6.63
C ASN A 291 18.05 5.21 7.91
N HIS A 292 17.68 4.15 8.62
CA HIS A 292 18.17 3.79 9.94
C HIS A 292 18.49 2.29 10.02
N PRO A 293 19.40 1.85 10.91
CA PRO A 293 19.61 0.43 11.23
C PRO A 293 18.45 -0.12 12.08
N SER A 294 18.51 -1.41 12.43
CA SER A 294 17.46 -2.09 13.18
C SER A 294 17.12 -1.41 14.51
N ILE A 295 15.86 -1.57 14.91
CA ILE A 295 15.36 -1.14 16.21
C ILE A 295 15.87 -2.10 17.27
N LYS A 296 16.49 -1.56 18.32
CA LYS A 296 16.87 -2.30 19.52
C LYS A 296 15.71 -2.41 20.51
N SER A 297 15.07 -1.28 20.81
CA SER A 297 13.95 -1.21 21.76
C SER A 297 13.11 0.04 21.53
N VAL A 298 11.93 0.10 22.15
CA VAL A 298 11.03 1.25 22.11
C VAL A 298 10.66 1.66 23.54
N SER A 299 10.80 2.94 23.85
CA SER A 299 10.34 3.53 25.10
C SER A 299 9.01 4.25 24.89
N SER A 300 8.01 3.85 25.68
CA SER A 300 6.72 4.56 25.72
C SER A 300 6.85 5.97 26.29
N ILE A 301 7.76 6.17 27.25
CA ILE A 301 8.06 7.48 27.83
C ILE A 301 8.87 8.28 26.82
N GLY A 302 8.31 9.40 26.35
CA GLY A 302 8.93 10.23 25.30
C GLY A 302 8.70 9.72 23.87
N ARG A 303 8.04 8.56 23.71
CA ARG A 303 7.75 7.93 22.42
C ARG A 303 9.01 7.76 21.57
N THR A 304 10.02 7.13 22.15
CA THR A 304 11.37 7.08 21.57
C THR A 304 11.68 5.69 21.05
N VAL A 305 12.14 5.61 19.81
CA VAL A 305 12.69 4.38 19.21
C VAL A 305 14.20 4.41 19.38
N HIS A 306 14.77 3.37 19.96
CA HIS A 306 16.21 3.20 20.17
C HIS A 306 16.77 2.25 19.10
N LEU A 307 17.85 2.66 18.43
CA LEU A 307 18.45 1.93 17.31
C LEU A 307 19.67 1.13 17.76
N GLU A 308 20.03 0.09 17.01
CA GLU A 308 21.18 -0.78 17.34
C GLU A 308 22.53 -0.04 17.34
N ASN A 309 22.66 1.04 16.57
CA ASN A 309 23.86 1.89 16.54
C ASN A 309 23.93 2.89 17.71
N GLY A 310 22.95 2.90 18.63
CA GLY A 310 22.88 3.82 19.76
C GLY A 310 22.15 5.15 19.49
N GLU A 311 21.78 5.42 18.24
CA GLU A 311 20.95 6.59 17.89
C GLU A 311 19.51 6.42 18.38
N THR A 312 18.77 7.54 18.44
CA THR A 312 17.37 7.53 18.85
C THR A 312 16.50 8.37 17.93
N ILE A 313 15.25 7.94 17.78
CA ILE A 313 14.21 8.68 17.08
C ILE A 313 13.14 9.06 18.12
N PRO A 314 13.12 10.30 18.63
CA PRO A 314 12.14 10.71 19.64
C PRO A 314 10.78 11.02 19.01
N ASN A 315 9.72 11.20 19.83
CA ASN A 315 8.41 11.69 19.38
C ASN A 315 7.77 10.88 18.24
N VAL A 316 7.94 9.56 18.22
CA VAL A 316 7.34 8.69 17.21
C VAL A 316 5.85 8.55 17.45
N ASP A 317 5.06 8.95 16.45
CA ASP A 317 3.60 8.83 16.50
C ASP A 317 3.17 7.41 16.15
N HIS A 318 3.75 6.84 15.08
CA HIS A 318 3.41 5.50 14.59
C HIS A 318 4.63 4.65 14.20
N ILE A 319 4.53 3.34 14.38
CA ILE A 319 5.46 2.33 13.89
C ILE A 319 4.68 1.39 12.95
N ILE A 320 5.11 1.27 11.70
CA ILE A 320 4.46 0.48 10.65
C ILE A 320 5.39 -0.66 10.22
N PHE A 321 5.01 -1.90 10.51
CA PHE A 321 5.76 -3.09 10.14
C PHE A 321 5.42 -3.55 8.72
N GLY A 322 6.40 -3.46 7.80
CA GLY A 322 6.38 -4.06 6.48
C GLY A 322 7.19 -5.37 6.43
N THR A 323 7.14 -6.15 7.50
CA THR A 323 7.99 -7.32 7.77
C THR A 323 7.44 -8.65 7.25
N GLY A 324 6.33 -8.62 6.51
CA GLY A 324 5.75 -9.78 5.86
C GLY A 324 4.83 -10.58 6.78
N TYR A 325 4.64 -11.86 6.46
CA TYR A 325 3.59 -12.68 7.05
C TYR A 325 4.14 -14.02 7.54
N SER A 326 3.33 -14.67 8.37
CA SER A 326 3.54 -16.04 8.84
C SER A 326 2.73 -17.02 8.02
N TRP A 327 3.41 -18.08 7.59
CA TRP A 327 2.78 -19.26 7.06
C TRP A 327 2.07 -19.97 8.21
N THR A 328 0.79 -20.24 8.02
CA THR A 328 -0.08 -20.82 9.04
C THR A 328 -1.08 -21.74 8.37
N LEU A 329 -1.38 -22.86 9.01
CA LEU A 329 -2.33 -23.88 8.56
C LEU A 329 -3.04 -24.47 9.80
N PRO A 330 -3.77 -23.66 10.60
CA PRO A 330 -4.33 -24.13 11.87
C PRO A 330 -5.34 -25.27 11.66
N PHE A 331 -5.95 -25.31 10.49
CA PHE A 331 -6.89 -26.33 10.06
C PHE A 331 -6.24 -27.60 9.51
N LEU A 332 -4.92 -27.67 9.40
CA LEU A 332 -4.17 -28.84 8.91
C LEU A 332 -3.02 -29.17 9.87
N PRO A 333 -3.30 -29.55 11.13
CA PRO A 333 -2.27 -29.76 12.15
C PRO A 333 -1.28 -30.89 11.81
N SER A 334 -1.68 -31.84 10.95
CA SER A 334 -0.80 -32.92 10.47
C SER A 334 0.26 -32.46 9.45
N VAL A 335 0.10 -31.26 8.88
CA VAL A 335 1.03 -30.70 7.89
C VAL A 335 1.93 -29.68 8.60
N PRO A 336 3.21 -30.02 8.84
CA PRO A 336 4.10 -29.11 9.56
C PRO A 336 4.37 -27.85 8.74
N VAL A 337 4.53 -26.73 9.43
CA VAL A 337 5.06 -25.49 8.86
C VAL A 337 6.41 -25.24 9.49
N ARG A 338 7.44 -25.07 8.66
CA ARG A 338 8.82 -24.88 9.14
C ARG A 338 9.53 -23.84 8.29
N ASN A 339 10.33 -22.98 8.92
CA ASN A 339 11.07 -21.91 8.25
C ASN A 339 10.18 -21.05 7.34
N ASN A 340 8.94 -20.80 7.78
CA ASN A 340 7.92 -20.03 7.07
C ASN A 340 7.52 -20.61 5.68
N ARG A 341 7.51 -21.94 5.55
CA ARG A 341 7.00 -22.67 4.39
C ARG A 341 6.39 -24.02 4.79
N VAL A 342 5.68 -24.64 3.85
CA VAL A 342 5.29 -26.06 3.93
C VAL A 342 6.43 -26.92 3.35
N PRO A 343 6.99 -27.89 4.11
CA PRO A 343 7.92 -28.89 3.62
C PRO A 343 7.20 -30.01 2.86
N ASP A 344 7.97 -30.80 2.11
CA ASP A 344 7.47 -31.99 1.41
C ASP A 344 6.41 -31.69 0.33
N LEU A 345 6.45 -30.47 -0.21
CA LEU A 345 5.48 -30.00 -1.20
C LEU A 345 6.10 -29.97 -2.61
N TYR A 346 6.04 -31.12 -3.30
CA TYR A 346 6.63 -31.28 -4.64
C TYR A 346 6.06 -30.25 -5.61
N GLN A 347 6.96 -29.52 -6.29
CA GLN A 347 6.64 -28.44 -7.22
C GLN A 347 5.75 -27.32 -6.63
N HIS A 348 5.71 -27.22 -5.29
CA HIS A 348 4.80 -26.36 -4.54
C HIS A 348 3.30 -26.71 -4.70
N ILE A 349 3.00 -27.97 -5.07
CA ILE A 349 1.64 -28.42 -5.37
C ILE A 349 1.29 -29.70 -4.59
N VAL A 350 2.10 -30.75 -4.69
CA VAL A 350 1.72 -32.09 -4.21
C VAL A 350 2.37 -32.38 -2.87
N TRP A 351 1.56 -32.63 -1.84
CA TRP A 351 2.11 -33.08 -0.56
C TRP A 351 2.55 -34.54 -0.69
N GLN A 352 3.85 -34.79 -0.53
CA GLN A 352 4.48 -36.07 -0.89
C GLN A 352 3.95 -37.26 -0.07
N HIS A 353 3.34 -37.02 1.08
CA HIS A 353 2.82 -38.05 1.99
C HIS A 353 1.43 -38.55 1.59
N ASP A 354 0.59 -37.69 1.00
CA ASP A 354 -0.70 -38.06 0.42
C ASP A 354 -1.02 -37.14 -0.78
N PRO A 355 -0.95 -37.65 -2.03
CA PRO A 355 -1.17 -36.85 -3.23
C PRO A 355 -2.62 -36.43 -3.46
N THR A 356 -3.55 -36.82 -2.56
CA THR A 356 -4.92 -36.28 -2.50
C THR A 356 -5.01 -34.98 -1.71
N LEU A 357 -3.92 -34.53 -1.06
CA LEU A 357 -3.76 -33.19 -0.51
C LEU A 357 -2.85 -32.35 -1.41
N LEU A 358 -3.44 -31.30 -2.00
CA LEU A 358 -2.78 -30.45 -3.00
C LEU A 358 -2.82 -28.99 -2.57
N PHE A 359 -1.86 -28.20 -3.02
CA PHE A 359 -1.77 -26.77 -2.75
C PHE A 359 -1.77 -25.99 -4.07
N VAL A 360 -2.50 -24.88 -4.11
CA VAL A 360 -2.44 -23.91 -5.20
C VAL A 360 -2.07 -22.55 -4.62
N GLY A 361 -0.93 -22.05 -5.07
CA GLY A 361 -0.36 -20.77 -4.67
C GLY A 361 0.61 -20.84 -3.50
N ALA A 362 1.24 -22.01 -3.28
CA ALA A 362 2.30 -22.16 -2.30
C ALA A 362 3.68 -21.66 -2.78
N VAL A 363 3.70 -20.52 -3.44
CA VAL A 363 4.88 -19.88 -4.05
C VAL A 363 5.02 -18.44 -3.57
N GLY A 364 6.24 -17.90 -3.64
CA GLY A 364 6.49 -16.48 -3.39
C GLY A 364 6.04 -15.59 -4.55
N ALA A 365 6.22 -14.27 -4.39
CA ALA A 365 5.85 -13.27 -5.39
C ALA A 365 6.53 -13.49 -6.75
N GLY A 366 5.85 -13.10 -7.83
CA GLY A 366 6.33 -13.22 -9.22
C GLY A 366 5.18 -13.19 -10.23
N LEU A 367 5.20 -14.10 -11.21
CA LEU A 367 4.09 -14.35 -12.16
C LEU A 367 2.91 -15.10 -11.50
N THR A 368 2.49 -14.65 -10.33
CA THR A 368 1.77 -15.43 -9.32
C THR A 368 0.44 -16.02 -9.83
N PHE A 369 -0.45 -15.22 -10.43
CA PHE A 369 -1.73 -15.73 -10.96
C PHE A 369 -1.54 -16.74 -12.10
N LYS A 370 -0.59 -16.50 -13.01
CA LYS A 370 -0.24 -17.50 -14.04
C LYS A 370 0.32 -18.78 -13.42
N ILE A 371 1.17 -18.67 -12.41
CA ILE A 371 1.66 -19.86 -11.69
C ILE A 371 0.48 -20.63 -11.09
N PHE A 372 -0.48 -19.94 -10.45
CA PHE A 372 -1.67 -20.58 -9.86
C PHE A 372 -2.48 -21.36 -10.88
N GLU A 373 -2.62 -20.84 -12.11
CA GLU A 373 -3.30 -21.55 -13.19
C GLU A 373 -2.59 -22.86 -13.57
N TRP A 374 -1.27 -22.85 -13.73
CA TRP A 374 -0.53 -24.07 -14.06
C TRP A 374 -0.63 -25.09 -12.94
N GLN A 375 -0.51 -24.63 -11.68
CA GLN A 375 -0.67 -25.47 -10.50
C GLN A 375 -2.07 -26.08 -10.42
N ALA A 376 -3.11 -25.27 -10.62
CA ALA A 376 -4.50 -25.69 -10.60
C ALA A 376 -4.82 -26.73 -11.68
N VAL A 377 -4.33 -26.53 -12.91
CA VAL A 377 -4.55 -27.49 -14.00
C VAL A 377 -3.82 -28.80 -13.73
N TYR A 378 -2.59 -28.77 -13.22
CA TYR A 378 -1.89 -30.00 -12.85
C TYR A 378 -2.62 -30.73 -11.71
N ALA A 379 -2.99 -30.02 -10.64
CA ALA A 379 -3.74 -30.56 -9.52
C ALA A 379 -5.06 -31.21 -9.97
N ALA A 380 -5.87 -30.50 -10.76
CA ALA A 380 -7.16 -30.99 -11.24
C ALA A 380 -7.01 -32.26 -12.10
N ARG A 381 -6.04 -32.28 -13.04
CA ARG A 381 -5.79 -33.46 -13.87
C ARG A 381 -5.21 -34.63 -13.09
N LEU A 382 -4.40 -34.36 -12.07
CA LEU A 382 -3.88 -35.41 -11.20
C LEU A 382 -5.05 -36.10 -10.49
N LEU A 383 -5.94 -35.32 -9.86
CA LEU A 383 -7.17 -35.83 -9.21
C LEU A 383 -8.10 -36.56 -10.19
N ALA A 384 -8.24 -36.07 -11.42
CA ALA A 384 -9.02 -36.73 -12.47
C ALA A 384 -8.35 -38.00 -13.06
N GLY A 385 -7.15 -38.39 -12.60
CA GLY A 385 -6.41 -39.54 -13.11
C GLY A 385 -5.84 -39.35 -14.53
N ARG A 386 -5.75 -38.10 -15.00
CA ARG A 386 -5.30 -37.74 -16.36
C ARG A 386 -3.88 -37.19 -16.43
N ALA A 387 -3.28 -36.86 -15.29
CA ALA A 387 -1.87 -36.52 -15.15
C ALA A 387 -1.12 -37.57 -14.32
N GLN A 388 0.21 -37.57 -14.44
CA GLN A 388 1.07 -38.49 -13.71
C GLN A 388 1.86 -37.76 -12.62
N LEU A 389 2.10 -38.48 -11.52
CA LEU A 389 3.02 -38.08 -10.48
C LEU A 389 4.31 -38.88 -10.67
N PRO A 390 5.49 -38.24 -10.64
CA PRO A 390 6.73 -39.00 -10.68
C PRO A 390 6.90 -39.84 -9.40
N PRO A 391 7.79 -40.85 -9.41
CA PRO A 391 8.15 -41.62 -8.22
C PRO A 391 8.58 -40.73 -7.03
N LEU A 392 8.34 -41.22 -5.81
CA LEU A 392 8.57 -40.46 -4.57
C LEU A 392 10.04 -40.02 -4.37
N ASP A 393 11.00 -40.84 -4.78
CA ASP A 393 12.42 -40.52 -4.75
C ASP A 393 12.77 -39.33 -5.66
N VAL A 394 12.13 -39.22 -6.83
CA VAL A 394 12.27 -38.07 -7.73
C VAL A 394 11.70 -36.80 -7.08
N MET A 395 10.55 -36.89 -6.41
CA MET A 395 9.96 -35.76 -5.70
C MET A 395 10.83 -35.28 -4.53
N ARG A 396 11.34 -36.20 -3.71
CA ARG A 396 12.26 -35.91 -2.61
C ARG A 396 13.58 -35.31 -3.11
N LYS A 397 14.09 -35.83 -4.23
CA LYS A 397 15.29 -35.28 -4.87
C LYS A 397 15.08 -33.83 -5.33
N TRP A 398 13.94 -33.52 -5.95
CA TRP A 398 13.59 -32.16 -6.34
C TRP A 398 13.64 -31.19 -5.14
N GLU A 399 13.07 -31.59 -4.00
CA GLU A 399 13.10 -30.74 -2.81
C GLU A 399 14.53 -30.59 -2.24
N SER A 400 15.28 -31.68 -2.14
CA SER A 400 16.67 -31.64 -1.66
C SER A 400 17.55 -30.74 -2.54
N ASP A 401 17.45 -30.85 -3.86
CA ASP A 401 18.22 -30.02 -4.80
C ASP A 401 17.81 -28.55 -4.69
N ARG A 402 16.52 -28.28 -4.50
CA ARG A 402 16.01 -26.93 -4.33
C ARG A 402 16.45 -26.31 -2.99
N ILE A 403 16.47 -27.07 -1.91
CA ILE A 403 17.03 -26.63 -0.61
C ILE A 403 18.51 -26.30 -0.77
N LYS A 404 19.30 -27.13 -1.46
CA LYS A 404 20.72 -26.84 -1.73
C LYS A 404 20.90 -25.55 -2.54
N ALA A 405 20.05 -25.32 -3.54
CA ALA A 405 20.16 -24.18 -4.43
C ALA A 405 19.62 -22.86 -3.84
N ARG A 406 18.58 -22.92 -2.99
CA ARG A 406 17.82 -21.74 -2.54
C ARG A 406 17.79 -21.55 -1.03
N GLY A 407 18.28 -22.52 -0.26
CA GLY A 407 18.10 -22.59 1.18
C GLY A 407 16.70 -23.05 1.59
N ASP A 408 16.56 -23.35 2.88
CA ASP A 408 15.34 -23.87 3.48
C ASP A 408 14.55 -22.75 4.15
N GLY A 409 13.95 -21.86 3.36
CA GLY A 409 13.20 -20.70 3.85
C GLY A 409 12.48 -19.95 2.73
N GLY A 410 12.19 -18.66 2.89
CA GLY A 410 11.40 -17.89 1.91
C GLY A 410 11.91 -17.91 0.47
N LYS A 411 13.24 -17.98 0.25
CA LYS A 411 13.84 -18.10 -1.09
C LYS A 411 13.49 -19.42 -1.79
N PHE A 412 13.19 -20.49 -1.05
CA PHE A 412 12.71 -21.77 -1.59
C PHE A 412 11.43 -21.58 -2.40
N LEU A 413 10.55 -20.67 -1.96
CA LEU A 413 9.25 -20.45 -2.58
C LEU A 413 9.32 -19.64 -3.89
N LEU A 414 10.47 -19.03 -4.20
CA LEU A 414 10.62 -18.16 -5.37
C LEU A 414 10.86 -18.97 -6.65
N VAL A 415 9.98 -18.81 -7.64
CA VAL A 415 10.18 -19.38 -8.99
C VAL A 415 11.23 -18.58 -9.77
N PHE A 416 11.36 -17.28 -9.52
CA PHE A 416 12.31 -16.41 -10.21
C PHE A 416 13.78 -16.87 -10.02
N PRO A 417 14.63 -16.74 -11.07
CA PRO A 417 14.32 -16.27 -12.42
C PRO A 417 13.83 -17.38 -13.37
N ASN A 418 13.73 -18.62 -12.89
CA ASN A 418 13.47 -19.84 -13.67
C ASN A 418 11.99 -20.03 -14.05
N PHE A 419 11.30 -18.96 -14.48
CA PHE A 419 9.89 -19.05 -14.85
C PHE A 419 9.66 -20.03 -16.00
N GLU A 420 10.38 -19.87 -17.12
CA GLU A 420 10.18 -20.71 -18.31
C GLU A 420 10.30 -22.21 -17.99
N GLU A 421 11.34 -22.59 -17.25
CA GLU A 421 11.55 -23.96 -16.77
C GLU A 421 10.37 -24.45 -15.93
N TYR A 422 9.95 -23.68 -14.92
CA TYR A 422 8.83 -24.04 -14.06
C TYR A 422 7.53 -24.23 -14.85
N PHE A 423 7.17 -23.26 -15.69
CA PHE A 423 5.95 -23.31 -16.50
C PHE A 423 5.94 -24.51 -17.45
N GLU A 424 7.06 -24.80 -18.12
CA GLU A 424 7.14 -25.95 -19.01
C GLU A 424 7.17 -27.29 -18.27
N THR A 425 7.81 -27.36 -17.09
CA THR A 425 7.76 -28.56 -16.23
C THR A 425 6.33 -28.86 -15.80
N ILE A 426 5.59 -27.88 -15.25
CA ILE A 426 4.21 -28.11 -14.81
C ILE A 426 3.30 -28.42 -16.01
N ARG A 427 3.49 -27.75 -17.16
CA ARG A 427 2.75 -28.05 -18.38
C ARG A 427 2.99 -29.48 -18.86
N ALA A 428 4.23 -29.96 -18.83
CA ALA A 428 4.58 -31.33 -19.19
C ALA A 428 3.97 -32.35 -18.23
N LEU A 429 4.05 -32.12 -16.91
CA LEU A 429 3.42 -32.96 -15.90
C LEU A 429 1.89 -33.02 -16.03
N ALA A 430 1.26 -31.88 -16.35
CA ALA A 430 -0.18 -31.77 -16.55
C ALA A 430 -0.66 -32.35 -17.89
N GLY A 431 0.20 -32.44 -18.91
CA GLY A 431 -0.17 -32.88 -20.25
C GLY A 431 -1.14 -31.93 -20.98
N GLU A 432 -1.75 -32.43 -22.06
CA GLU A 432 -2.75 -31.70 -22.86
C GLU A 432 -4.18 -32.18 -22.54
N PRO A 433 -5.20 -31.32 -22.68
CA PRO A 433 -6.58 -31.75 -22.56
C PRO A 433 -6.91 -32.77 -23.66
N LYS A 434 -7.72 -33.78 -23.32
CA LYS A 434 -8.16 -34.83 -24.25
C LYS A 434 -9.65 -34.64 -24.56
N ASN A 435 -10.03 -34.81 -25.83
CA ASN A 435 -11.42 -34.73 -26.30
C ASN A 435 -12.16 -33.44 -25.86
N GLY A 436 -11.45 -32.31 -25.81
CA GLY A 436 -12.01 -31.02 -25.38
C GLY A 436 -12.33 -30.91 -23.89
N VAL A 437 -11.92 -31.88 -23.06
CA VAL A 437 -12.13 -31.87 -21.59
C VAL A 437 -10.86 -31.41 -20.89
N GLY A 438 -10.99 -30.45 -19.98
CA GLY A 438 -9.91 -29.83 -19.21
C GLY A 438 -9.37 -28.54 -19.81
N ARG A 439 -8.86 -27.68 -18.94
CA ARG A 439 -8.32 -26.36 -19.32
C ARG A 439 -6.98 -26.48 -20.04
N LYS A 440 -6.84 -25.91 -21.25
CA LYS A 440 -5.56 -25.90 -21.98
C LYS A 440 -4.59 -24.87 -21.42
N LEU A 441 -3.33 -25.29 -21.20
CA LEU A 441 -2.22 -24.41 -20.85
C LEU A 441 -1.42 -24.06 -22.11
N PRO A 442 -1.19 -22.78 -22.43
CA PRO A 442 -0.28 -22.41 -23.51
C PRO A 442 1.17 -22.71 -23.14
N LYS A 443 2.08 -22.71 -24.12
CA LYS A 443 3.51 -22.67 -23.85
C LYS A 443 3.88 -21.36 -23.14
N PHE A 444 4.93 -21.38 -22.34
CA PHE A 444 5.51 -20.19 -21.75
C PHE A 444 5.88 -19.20 -22.86
N ARG A 445 5.51 -17.93 -22.66
CA ARG A 445 5.82 -16.89 -23.62
C ARG A 445 6.77 -15.87 -22.99
N ARG A 446 7.92 -15.66 -23.64
CA ARG A 446 8.99 -14.78 -23.11
C ARG A 446 8.53 -13.33 -22.95
N GLU A 447 7.49 -12.88 -23.65
CA GLU A 447 6.90 -11.57 -23.41
C GLU A 447 6.31 -11.43 -22.00
N TRP A 448 5.89 -12.50 -21.33
CA TRP A 448 5.39 -12.41 -19.95
C TRP A 448 6.50 -12.01 -18.99
N PHE A 449 7.70 -12.60 -19.15
CA PHE A 449 8.85 -12.25 -18.33
C PHE A 449 9.35 -10.83 -18.65
N ARG A 450 9.39 -10.46 -19.94
CA ARG A 450 9.74 -9.09 -20.36
C ARG A 450 8.78 -8.07 -19.76
N ALA A 451 7.48 -8.23 -19.98
CA ALA A 451 6.47 -7.32 -19.42
C ALA A 451 6.48 -7.28 -17.88
N PHE A 452 6.80 -8.40 -17.22
CA PHE A 452 7.03 -8.42 -15.77
C PHE A 452 8.19 -7.50 -15.41
N MET A 453 9.37 -7.69 -16.00
CA MET A 453 10.55 -6.87 -15.71
C MET A 453 10.36 -5.40 -16.09
N ASP A 454 9.77 -5.12 -17.26
CA ASP A 454 9.48 -3.76 -17.73
C ASP A 454 8.56 -3.01 -16.76
N GLY A 455 7.57 -3.69 -16.18
CA GLY A 455 6.73 -3.11 -15.13
C GLY A 455 7.54 -2.70 -13.89
N HIS A 456 8.53 -3.49 -13.47
CA HIS A 456 9.38 -3.14 -12.33
C HIS A 456 10.27 -1.93 -12.67
N GLU A 457 10.82 -1.86 -13.87
CA GLU A 457 11.55 -0.67 -14.33
C GLU A 457 10.66 0.58 -14.33
N LEU A 458 9.43 0.51 -14.84
CA LEU A 458 8.48 1.64 -14.79
C LEU A 458 8.22 2.15 -13.36
N ARG A 459 8.19 1.25 -12.38
CA ARG A 459 8.05 1.62 -10.96
C ARG A 459 9.31 2.27 -10.40
N LYS A 460 10.49 1.74 -10.73
CA LYS A 460 11.78 2.32 -10.32
C LYS A 460 11.97 3.71 -10.94
N ASP A 461 11.61 3.88 -12.20
CA ASP A 461 11.70 5.14 -12.93
C ASP A 461 10.79 6.21 -12.34
N MET A 462 9.56 5.82 -11.98
CA MET A 462 8.66 6.68 -11.21
C MET A 462 9.31 7.16 -9.91
N TRP A 463 9.89 6.27 -9.10
CA TRP A 463 10.57 6.67 -7.87
C TRP A 463 11.78 7.59 -8.13
N ARG A 464 12.63 7.25 -9.11
CA ARG A 464 13.78 8.08 -9.49
C ARG A 464 13.36 9.51 -9.85
N ARG A 465 12.35 9.64 -10.71
CA ARG A 465 11.81 10.93 -11.16
C ARG A 465 11.23 11.72 -10.00
N LEU A 466 10.33 11.12 -9.23
CA LEU A 466 9.68 11.81 -8.11
C LEU A 466 10.66 12.16 -6.98
N ASN A 467 11.72 11.38 -6.75
CA ASN A 467 12.79 11.72 -5.83
C ASN A 467 13.63 12.91 -6.33
N ALA A 468 13.88 13.00 -7.64
CA ALA A 468 14.56 14.14 -8.23
C ALA A 468 13.72 15.42 -8.08
N GLU A 469 12.44 15.37 -8.46
CA GLU A 469 11.49 16.47 -8.28
C GLU A 469 11.43 16.94 -6.81
N ALA A 470 11.37 16.00 -5.86
CA ALA A 470 11.34 16.33 -4.44
C ALA A 470 12.64 17.00 -3.95
N ARG A 471 13.81 16.59 -4.46
CA ARG A 471 15.10 17.20 -4.10
C ARG A 471 15.20 18.63 -4.60
N GLU A 472 14.79 18.88 -5.85
CA GLU A 472 14.76 20.24 -6.42
C GLU A 472 13.88 21.18 -5.57
N ILE A 473 12.74 20.71 -5.08
CA ILE A 473 11.87 21.49 -4.20
C ILE A 473 12.55 21.79 -2.86
N VAL A 474 13.21 20.81 -2.25
CA VAL A 474 13.91 20.99 -0.96
C VAL A 474 15.07 21.96 -1.10
N GLU A 475 15.86 21.84 -2.18
CA GLU A 475 16.97 22.74 -2.50
C GLU A 475 16.47 24.17 -2.74
N ALA A 476 15.41 24.35 -3.54
CA ALA A 476 14.81 25.66 -3.79
C ALA A 476 14.31 26.33 -2.50
N ILE A 477 13.70 25.56 -1.59
CA ILE A 477 13.29 26.07 -0.27
C ILE A 477 14.50 26.48 0.56
N ALA A 478 15.55 25.65 0.60
CA ALA A 478 16.77 25.94 1.34
C ALA A 478 17.46 27.22 0.83
N ASP A 479 17.53 27.39 -0.50
CA ASP A 479 18.07 28.60 -1.14
C ASP A 479 17.28 29.84 -0.74
N VAL A 480 15.94 29.80 -0.77
CA VAL A 480 15.10 30.93 -0.35
C VAL A 480 15.40 31.33 1.09
N PHE A 481 15.57 30.38 2.01
CA PHE A 481 15.92 30.67 3.40
C PHE A 481 17.36 31.21 3.56
N PHE A 482 18.31 30.71 2.76
CA PHE A 482 19.68 31.20 2.73
C PHE A 482 19.76 32.66 2.24
N TYR A 483 19.08 32.98 1.13
CA TYR A 483 19.05 34.33 0.55
C TYR A 483 18.23 35.33 1.38
N ALA A 484 17.26 34.88 2.17
CA ALA A 484 16.48 35.73 3.07
C ALA A 484 17.28 36.20 4.32
N GLY A 485 18.57 35.87 4.44
CA GLY A 485 19.43 36.37 5.53
C GLY A 485 19.03 35.88 6.92
N CYS A 486 18.19 34.84 7.02
CA CYS A 486 17.86 34.23 8.31
C CYS A 486 19.09 33.48 8.84
N ALA A 487 19.90 34.15 9.67
CA ALA A 487 21.03 33.57 10.39
C ALA A 487 20.61 32.66 11.56
N THR A 488 19.54 31.90 11.37
CA THR A 488 19.12 30.80 12.26
C THR A 488 19.07 29.54 11.41
N PRO A 489 19.63 28.40 11.88
CA PRO A 489 19.62 27.17 11.09
C PRO A 489 18.18 26.86 10.70
N ALA A 490 17.93 26.56 9.41
CA ALA A 490 16.60 26.28 8.86
C ALA A 490 15.80 25.23 9.70
N ALA A 491 16.49 24.40 10.49
CA ALA A 491 15.92 23.46 11.43
C ALA A 491 15.14 24.07 12.62
N VAL A 492 15.43 25.31 13.05
CA VAL A 492 14.86 25.88 14.29
C VAL A 492 13.58 26.68 14.04
N ILE A 493 13.44 27.35 12.89
CA ILE A 493 12.23 28.16 12.56
C ILE A 493 11.07 27.28 12.07
N VAL A 494 11.36 26.16 11.40
CA VAL A 494 10.34 25.18 10.97
C VAL A 494 9.56 24.62 12.16
N HIS A 495 10.16 24.57 13.35
CA HIS A 495 9.56 23.99 14.55
C HIS A 495 8.46 24.86 15.19
N SER A 496 8.44 26.18 14.98
CA SER A 496 7.55 27.09 15.73
C SER A 496 6.36 27.68 14.96
N LEU A 497 6.29 27.55 13.62
CA LEU A 497 5.33 28.33 12.81
C LEU A 497 4.40 27.54 11.85
N GLN A 498 4.32 26.21 11.94
CA GLN A 498 3.58 25.37 10.98
C GLN A 498 2.24 24.84 11.48
N THR A 499 1.25 25.71 11.76
CA THR A 499 -0.07 25.26 12.25
C THR A 499 -1.24 25.28 11.26
N THR A 500 -1.16 25.85 10.04
CA THR A 500 -2.27 25.68 9.05
C THR A 500 -1.85 25.94 7.60
N ARG A 501 -2.61 25.42 6.62
CA ARG A 501 -2.47 25.68 5.16
C ARG A 501 -2.31 27.17 4.80
N ARG A 502 -2.81 28.10 5.63
CA ARG A 502 -2.66 29.56 5.49
C ARG A 502 -1.22 30.06 5.66
N THR A 503 -0.33 29.33 6.34
CA THR A 503 1.06 29.77 6.54
C THR A 503 1.97 29.50 5.34
N GLN A 504 1.64 28.55 4.46
CA GLN A 504 2.38 28.31 3.20
C GLN A 504 2.12 29.42 2.16
N ASP A 505 0.88 29.89 2.03
CA ASP A 505 0.55 31.05 1.20
C ASP A 505 1.21 32.33 1.76
N TRP A 506 1.33 32.43 3.09
CA TRP A 506 2.06 33.50 3.78
C TRP A 506 3.58 33.46 3.54
N LEU A 507 4.19 32.28 3.44
CA LEU A 507 5.63 32.14 3.16
C LEU A 507 5.98 32.55 1.72
N ILE A 508 5.11 32.25 0.75
CA ILE A 508 5.24 32.79 -0.62
C ILE A 508 5.10 34.32 -0.59
N TYR A 509 4.15 34.84 0.18
CA TYR A 509 3.97 36.28 0.39
C TYR A 509 5.19 36.97 1.00
N VAL A 510 5.77 36.41 2.06
CA VAL A 510 6.93 36.97 2.76
C VAL A 510 8.20 36.82 1.94
N ALA A 511 8.37 35.71 1.21
CA ALA A 511 9.49 35.54 0.27
C ALA A 511 9.43 36.56 -0.87
N VAL A 512 8.24 36.81 -1.43
CA VAL A 512 8.05 37.87 -2.44
C VAL A 512 8.33 39.26 -1.84
N ILE A 513 7.84 39.57 -0.64
CA ILE A 513 8.12 40.86 0.04
C ILE A 513 9.63 41.03 0.34
N ALA A 514 10.33 39.97 0.75
CA ALA A 514 11.76 40.01 1.05
C ALA A 514 12.62 40.17 -0.23
N ILE A 515 12.23 39.53 -1.34
CA ILE A 515 12.91 39.63 -2.64
C ILE A 515 12.76 41.04 -3.25
N PHE A 516 11.62 41.71 -3.04
CA PHE A 516 11.40 43.06 -3.57
C PHE A 516 11.77 44.20 -2.59
N GLY A 517 12.00 43.89 -1.30
CA GLY A 517 12.38 44.86 -0.27
C GLY A 517 13.90 45.06 -0.09
N GLY A 518 14.75 44.21 -0.68
CA GLY A 518 16.19 44.26 -0.48
C GLY A 518 17.00 43.92 -1.74
N TYR A 519 17.67 44.94 -2.28
CA TYR A 519 18.79 44.89 -3.23
C TYR A 519 18.52 44.53 -4.71
N GLY A 520 18.77 45.54 -5.56
CA GLY A 520 19.65 45.42 -6.73
C GLY A 520 19.28 44.40 -7.81
N SER A 521 18.37 44.82 -8.70
CA SER A 521 18.09 44.19 -9.99
C SER A 521 19.37 43.99 -10.81
N ASN A 522 19.70 42.73 -11.16
CA ASN A 522 20.27 42.31 -12.46
C ASN A 522 20.57 40.80 -12.55
N GLY A 523 20.63 40.06 -11.42
CA GLY A 523 20.87 38.61 -11.42
C GLY A 523 19.63 37.71 -11.39
N ILE A 524 18.45 38.26 -11.06
CA ILE A 524 17.24 37.50 -10.70
C ILE A 524 16.36 37.17 -11.93
N ILE A 525 16.42 37.99 -12.99
CA ILE A 525 15.46 37.95 -14.11
C ILE A 525 15.64 36.70 -15.00
N GLY A 526 16.87 36.21 -15.18
CA GLY A 526 17.15 35.08 -16.08
C GLY A 526 16.79 33.68 -15.54
N ARG A 527 16.62 33.53 -14.22
CA ARG A 527 16.18 32.25 -13.61
C ARG A 527 14.67 32.24 -13.32
N PHE A 528 14.05 33.41 -13.13
CA PHE A 528 12.60 33.53 -12.93
C PHE A 528 11.79 33.24 -14.19
N SER A 529 12.28 33.56 -15.40
CA SER A 529 11.51 33.30 -16.63
C SER A 529 11.21 31.81 -16.86
N LYS A 530 12.13 30.91 -16.44
CA LYS A 530 11.94 29.45 -16.49
C LYS A 530 10.93 28.92 -15.46
N ILE A 531 10.76 29.63 -14.34
CA ILE A 531 9.77 29.30 -13.30
C ILE A 531 8.38 29.80 -13.74
N GLU A 532 8.32 30.96 -14.37
CA GLU A 532 7.11 31.60 -14.88
C GLU A 532 6.47 30.79 -16.03
N GLU A 533 7.27 30.32 -16.99
CA GLU A 533 6.82 29.41 -18.07
C GLU A 533 6.20 28.12 -17.52
N ARG A 534 6.75 27.53 -16.45
CA ARG A 534 6.27 26.25 -15.89
C ARG A 534 5.08 26.39 -14.92
N ILE A 535 4.90 27.55 -14.30
CA ILE A 535 3.71 27.84 -13.48
C ILE A 535 2.49 28.11 -14.39
N GLN A 536 2.69 28.74 -15.55
CA GLN A 536 1.65 28.91 -16.58
C GLN A 536 1.05 27.57 -17.04
N GLU A 537 1.87 26.53 -17.21
CA GLU A 537 1.41 25.22 -17.67
C GLU A 537 0.62 24.42 -16.61
N SER A 538 0.81 24.71 -15.32
CA SER A 538 0.30 23.84 -14.24
C SER A 538 -0.87 24.43 -13.45
N ARG A 539 -0.96 25.76 -13.22
CA ARG A 539 -1.99 26.37 -12.34
C ARG A 539 -2.32 27.85 -12.68
N PRO A 540 -3.09 28.14 -13.75
CA PRO A 540 -3.35 29.51 -14.21
C PRO A 540 -4.10 30.41 -13.21
N ARG A 541 -4.94 29.85 -12.33
CA ARG A 541 -5.69 30.63 -11.32
C ARG A 541 -4.85 31.13 -10.15
N ALA A 542 -3.80 30.38 -9.76
CA ALA A 542 -2.89 30.78 -8.70
C ALA A 542 -1.97 31.93 -9.16
N LEU A 543 -1.55 31.88 -10.44
CA LEU A 543 -0.75 32.94 -11.07
C LEU A 543 -1.55 34.25 -11.21
N LEU A 544 -2.83 34.19 -11.58
CA LEU A 544 -3.68 35.38 -11.68
C LEU A 544 -3.90 36.07 -10.32
N GLN A 545 -4.07 35.28 -9.25
CA GLN A 545 -4.17 35.82 -7.89
C GLN A 545 -2.84 36.43 -7.41
N LEU A 546 -1.72 35.79 -7.74
CA LEU A 546 -0.37 36.30 -7.45
C LEU A 546 -0.09 37.61 -8.21
N LEU A 547 -0.42 37.69 -9.50
CA LEU A 547 -0.24 38.89 -10.33
C LEU A 547 -1.13 40.06 -9.89
N LEU A 548 -2.38 39.79 -9.50
CA LEU A 548 -3.28 40.82 -8.95
C LEU A 548 -2.76 41.36 -7.60
N LEU A 549 -2.20 40.49 -6.76
CA LEU A 549 -1.65 40.89 -5.46
C LEU A 549 -0.34 41.66 -5.58
N VAL A 550 0.54 41.24 -6.51
CA VAL A 550 1.77 41.98 -6.84
C VAL A 550 1.44 43.34 -7.48
N GLY A 551 0.43 43.42 -8.36
CA GLY A 551 -0.01 44.67 -8.97
C GLY A 551 -0.62 45.68 -7.98
N VAL A 552 -1.35 45.19 -6.96
CA VAL A 552 -1.87 46.03 -5.87
C VAL A 552 -0.74 46.50 -4.95
N PHE A 553 0.25 45.63 -4.68
CA PHE A 553 1.40 45.97 -3.81
C PHE A 553 2.33 47.01 -4.46
N PHE A 554 2.59 46.92 -5.76
CA PHE A 554 3.41 47.92 -6.49
C PHE A 554 2.75 49.31 -6.52
N ASN A 555 1.43 49.41 -6.68
CA ASN A 555 0.72 50.68 -6.62
C ASN A 555 0.73 51.31 -5.22
N CYS A 556 0.71 50.50 -4.15
CA CYS A 556 0.78 51.00 -2.78
C CYS A 556 2.20 51.45 -2.37
N VAL A 557 3.24 50.76 -2.83
CA VAL A 557 4.64 51.10 -2.50
C VAL A 557 5.12 52.37 -3.22
N PHE A 558 4.68 52.60 -4.46
CA PHE A 558 5.01 53.84 -5.20
C PHE A 558 4.39 55.11 -4.60
N VAL A 559 3.28 54.99 -3.88
CA VAL A 559 2.60 56.13 -3.24
C VAL A 559 3.13 56.41 -1.83
N LEU A 560 3.73 55.42 -1.15
CA LEU A 560 4.22 55.55 0.24
C LEU A 560 5.69 55.93 0.36
N ASN A 561 6.55 55.58 -0.61
CA ASN A 561 7.95 56.00 -0.62
C ASN A 561 8.13 57.28 -1.43
N GLY A 562 7.85 58.42 -0.80
CA GLY A 562 8.06 59.77 -1.31
C GLY A 562 9.53 60.16 -1.52
N THR A 563 10.31 59.36 -2.25
CA THR A 563 11.68 59.69 -2.68
C THR A 563 11.98 59.09 -4.05
N ALA A 564 11.32 59.61 -5.07
CA ALA A 564 11.96 59.77 -6.37
C ALA A 564 11.90 61.27 -6.69
N ARG A 565 12.99 61.99 -6.37
CA ARG A 565 13.33 63.19 -7.13
C ARG A 565 13.59 62.70 -8.56
N ILE A 566 12.54 62.72 -9.38
CA ILE A 566 12.67 62.80 -10.82
C ILE A 566 13.23 64.20 -11.08
N SER A 567 14.55 64.34 -11.01
CA SER A 567 15.25 65.49 -11.59
C SER A 567 15.24 65.28 -13.10
N GLY A 568 14.16 65.72 -13.73
CA GLY A 568 13.96 65.64 -15.15
C GLY A 568 12.48 65.48 -15.45
N TRP A 569 11.79 66.62 -15.60
CA TRP A 569 10.41 66.79 -16.04
C TRP A 569 9.32 66.70 -14.96
N LEU A 570 8.94 67.86 -14.42
CA LEU A 570 7.56 68.18 -14.04
C LEU A 570 7.32 69.66 -14.34
N PRO A 571 6.22 70.04 -15.01
CA PRO A 571 5.66 71.37 -14.88
C PRO A 571 4.53 71.39 -13.82
N ALA A 572 4.67 72.35 -12.90
CA ALA A 572 3.68 73.10 -12.10
C ALA A 572 2.68 72.40 -11.15
N PRO A 573 2.26 73.09 -10.06
CA PRO A 573 1.51 72.52 -8.94
C PRO A 573 0.02 72.93 -8.99
N GLU A 574 -0.84 72.10 -9.57
CA GLU A 574 -2.32 72.30 -9.50
C GLU A 574 -3.13 71.01 -9.21
N ASN A 575 -2.49 69.88 -8.89
CA ASN A 575 -3.19 68.57 -8.79
C ASN A 575 -3.12 67.90 -7.40
N GLU A 576 -3.05 68.65 -6.31
CA GLU A 576 -3.00 68.07 -4.96
C GLU A 576 -4.37 67.55 -4.47
N ASP A 577 -5.48 68.15 -4.91
CA ASP A 577 -6.83 67.76 -4.46
C ASP A 577 -7.41 66.52 -5.18
N ILE A 578 -6.96 66.25 -6.42
CA ILE A 578 -7.34 65.03 -7.16
C ILE A 578 -6.67 63.79 -6.55
N LEU A 579 -5.44 63.93 -6.05
CA LEU A 579 -4.69 62.85 -5.40
C LEU A 579 -5.30 62.44 -4.05
N LYS A 580 -5.76 63.40 -3.23
CA LYS A 580 -6.42 63.12 -1.94
C LYS A 580 -7.77 62.42 -2.13
N THR A 581 -8.55 62.84 -3.13
CA THR A 581 -9.87 62.25 -3.40
C THR A 581 -9.76 60.82 -3.97
N THR A 582 -8.74 60.56 -4.78
CA THR A 582 -8.45 59.22 -5.33
C THR A 582 -7.94 58.26 -4.26
N LEU A 583 -7.11 58.73 -3.32
CA LEU A 583 -6.60 57.93 -2.21
C LEU A 583 -7.68 57.52 -1.20
N ILE A 584 -8.60 58.42 -0.86
CA ILE A 584 -9.73 58.12 0.05
C ILE A 584 -10.67 57.07 -0.58
N SER A 585 -10.88 57.13 -1.89
CA SER A 585 -11.67 56.16 -2.64
C SER A 585 -11.01 54.77 -2.70
N LEU A 586 -9.68 54.73 -2.86
CA LEU A 586 -8.90 53.50 -2.90
C LEU A 586 -8.86 52.78 -1.55
N PHE A 587 -8.73 53.53 -0.44
CA PHE A 587 -8.79 52.98 0.92
C PHE A 587 -10.18 52.42 1.26
N GLY A 588 -11.26 53.05 0.75
CA GLY A 588 -12.62 52.52 0.90
C GLY A 588 -12.83 51.17 0.20
N VAL A 589 -12.32 51.02 -1.03
CA VAL A 589 -12.46 49.77 -1.81
C VAL A 589 -11.58 48.64 -1.24
N VAL A 590 -10.37 48.95 -0.80
CA VAL A 590 -9.46 47.98 -0.16
C VAL A 590 -9.99 47.54 1.20
N GLY A 591 -10.51 48.46 2.03
CA GLY A 591 -11.13 48.13 3.32
C GLY A 591 -12.36 47.24 3.18
N THR A 592 -13.19 47.47 2.16
CA THR A 592 -14.40 46.67 1.92
C THR A 592 -14.06 45.27 1.39
N THR A 593 -13.00 45.16 0.57
CA THR A 593 -12.51 43.88 0.04
C THR A 593 -11.84 43.03 1.12
N ILE A 594 -11.07 43.66 2.02
CA ILE A 594 -10.46 42.99 3.19
C ILE A 594 -11.56 42.54 4.18
N ALA A 595 -12.60 43.34 4.40
CA ALA A 595 -13.74 42.95 5.24
C ALA A 595 -14.56 41.79 4.65
N ALA A 596 -14.75 41.76 3.33
CA ALA A 596 -15.41 40.67 2.62
C ALA A 596 -14.59 39.36 2.62
N VAL A 597 -13.25 39.45 2.61
CA VAL A 597 -12.33 38.30 2.64
C VAL A 597 -12.08 37.78 4.06
N LEU A 598 -12.20 38.62 5.10
CA LEU A 598 -11.91 38.24 6.49
C LEU A 598 -13.13 37.87 7.34
N GLY A 599 -14.37 38.05 6.88
CA GLY A 599 -15.58 37.58 7.58
C GLY A 599 -15.55 37.82 9.09
N THR A 600 -15.49 39.07 9.53
CA THR A 600 -15.24 39.39 10.95
C THR A 600 -16.51 39.47 11.80
N ASN A 601 -16.47 38.72 12.90
CA ASN A 601 -17.34 38.88 14.07
C ASN A 601 -17.41 40.35 14.54
N ALA A 602 -18.62 40.79 14.89
CA ALA A 602 -19.05 42.16 15.14
C ALA A 602 -18.41 42.94 16.32
N LEU A 603 -17.31 42.45 16.90
CA LEU A 603 -16.68 43.05 18.09
C LEU A 603 -15.66 44.14 17.74
N ALA A 604 -14.96 44.01 16.62
CA ALA A 604 -13.94 44.98 16.18
C ALA A 604 -14.54 46.33 15.72
N PHE A 605 -15.74 46.31 15.13
CA PHE A 605 -16.41 47.51 14.62
C PHE A 605 -16.92 48.45 15.72
N ARG A 606 -17.22 47.93 16.92
CA ARG A 606 -17.64 48.74 18.07
C ARG A 606 -16.48 49.50 18.72
N ILE A 607 -15.26 48.97 18.65
CA ILE A 607 -14.06 49.60 19.20
C ILE A 607 -13.62 50.77 18.30
N TYR A 608 -13.69 50.59 16.98
CA TYR A 608 -13.37 51.65 16.01
C TYR A 608 -14.31 52.87 16.10
N LYS A 609 -15.61 52.66 16.28
CA LYS A 609 -16.60 53.75 16.37
C LYS A 609 -16.46 54.62 17.64
N ARG A 610 -15.80 54.10 18.68
CA ARG A 610 -15.62 54.81 19.96
C ARG A 610 -14.39 55.73 19.97
N SER A 611 -13.38 55.48 19.11
CA SER A 611 -12.16 56.30 19.06
C SER A 611 -12.28 57.54 18.16
N MET A 612 -13.32 57.64 17.32
CA MET A 612 -13.54 58.75 16.37
C MET A 612 -14.33 59.94 16.95
N ARG A 613 -14.65 59.98 18.25
CA ARG A 613 -15.53 61.02 18.83
C ARG A 613 -14.90 62.05 19.76
N THR A 614 -13.58 62.13 19.86
CA THR A 614 -12.95 63.16 20.70
C THR A 614 -11.64 63.67 20.11
N ALA A 615 -11.71 64.72 19.31
CA ALA A 615 -10.78 65.86 19.39
C ALA A 615 -11.39 67.09 18.68
N PRO A 616 -11.23 68.31 19.22
CA PRO A 616 -12.01 69.49 18.85
C PRO A 616 -11.29 70.41 17.84
N ALA A 617 -12.06 71.16 17.04
CA ALA A 617 -11.55 72.29 16.25
C ALA A 617 -11.96 73.61 16.92
N LYS A 618 -10.99 74.53 17.09
CA LYS A 618 -11.20 75.96 17.38
C LYS A 618 -10.45 76.77 16.33
N ASN A 619 -11.18 77.75 15.78
CA ASN A 619 -10.81 79.05 15.18
C ASN A 619 -9.90 79.02 13.94
N GLU A 620 -10.12 79.79 12.87
CA GLU A 620 -10.87 81.04 12.66
C GLU A 620 -11.94 80.93 11.57
#